data_AF-S8CEI5-F1
#
_entry.id   AF-S8CEI5-F1
#
_cell.length_a   1.000
_cell.length_b   1.000
_cell.length_c   1.000
_cell.angle_alpha   90.00
_cell.angle_beta   90.00
_cell.angle_gamma   90.00
#
_symmetry.space_group_name_H-M   'P 1'
#
loop_
_entity.id
_entity.type
_entity.pdbx_description
1 polymer ?
#
loop_
_entity_poly.entity_id
_entity_poly.type
_entity_poly.pdbx_seq_one_letter_code
_entity_poly.pdbx_strand_id
1 'polypeptide(L)'
;QQVDPEEERKVTKYLRGQAADLQGLRDKKLKGQLAVREALYGRSAQAAAKAEKWLMPSEAGFLETEGVEKTWEVEQEDIAGEVGIRNLREQYDIVLPDFGPYTIDFDLSGRFMVAGGRKGHLALMDLEKMDLIREFQVRETVRDAVLLHNHNFFAAAQKNYVYIYDSNGKEVHCLK
;
A
#
# COMPACT_ATOMS: atom_id res chain seq x y z
N GLN A 1 -35.40 1.34 16.59
CA GLN A 1 -33.96 1.15 16.80
C GLN A 1 -33.26 2.11 15.85
N GLN A 2 -32.64 3.17 16.35
CA GLN A 2 -31.85 4.08 15.52
C GLN A 2 -30.64 3.31 15.03
N VAL A 3 -30.47 3.24 13.71
CA VAL A 3 -29.29 2.63 13.10
C VAL A 3 -28.12 3.57 13.39
N ASP A 4 -27.04 3.02 13.90
CA ASP A 4 -25.80 3.74 14.20
C ASP A 4 -25.25 4.36 12.89
N PRO A 5 -25.04 5.68 12.80
CA PRO A 5 -24.60 6.35 11.57
C PRO A 5 -23.24 5.83 11.05
N GLU A 6 -22.41 5.25 11.91
CA GLU A 6 -21.18 4.58 11.45
C GLU A 6 -21.45 3.26 10.72
N GLU A 7 -22.48 2.51 11.14
CA GLU A 7 -22.87 1.27 10.48
C GLU A 7 -23.42 1.54 9.07
N GLU A 8 -24.20 2.62 8.90
CA GLU A 8 -24.71 3.01 7.57
C GLU A 8 -23.57 3.39 6.62
N ARG A 9 -22.54 4.09 7.11
CA ARG A 9 -21.33 4.41 6.32
C ARG A 9 -20.58 3.16 5.88
N LYS A 10 -20.38 2.20 6.80
CA LYS A 10 -19.71 0.92 6.49
C LYS A 10 -20.52 0.08 5.51
N VAL A 11 -21.84 -0.02 5.66
CA VAL A 11 -22.70 -0.73 4.70
C VAL A 11 -22.58 -0.11 3.31
N THR A 12 -22.58 1.23 3.22
CA THR A 12 -22.44 1.95 1.95
C THR A 12 -21.12 1.65 1.25
N LYS A 13 -20.00 1.53 1.99
CA LYS A 13 -18.70 1.11 1.45
C LYS A 13 -18.76 -0.25 0.74
N TYR A 14 -19.55 -1.19 1.27
CA TYR A 14 -19.69 -2.53 0.69
C TYR A 14 -20.81 -2.64 -0.36
N LEU A 15 -21.61 -1.59 -0.58
CA LEU A 15 -22.53 -1.51 -1.70
C LEU A 15 -21.74 -1.25 -2.99
N ARG A 16 -21.78 -2.22 -3.91
CA ARG A 16 -21.05 -2.18 -5.19
C ARG A 16 -21.85 -1.43 -6.27
N GLY A 17 -22.33 -0.23 -5.94
CA GLY A 17 -23.14 0.62 -6.83
C GLY A 17 -24.58 0.83 -6.36
N GLN A 18 -25.37 1.51 -7.18
CA GLN A 18 -26.79 1.77 -6.92
C GLN A 18 -27.65 0.54 -7.22
N ALA A 19 -28.74 0.38 -6.47
CA ALA A 19 -29.71 -0.69 -6.68
C ALA A 19 -30.37 -0.58 -8.06
N ALA A 20 -30.66 -1.71 -8.69
CA ALA A 20 -31.36 -1.73 -9.97
C ALA A 20 -32.79 -1.15 -9.85
N ASP A 21 -33.18 -0.28 -10.79
CA ASP A 21 -34.56 0.19 -10.87
C ASP A 21 -35.48 -0.90 -11.44
N LEU A 22 -36.33 -1.47 -10.57
CA LEU A 22 -37.26 -2.55 -10.90
C LEU A 22 -38.64 -2.04 -11.36
N GLN A 23 -38.87 -0.72 -11.38
CA GLN A 23 -40.19 -0.16 -11.73
C GLN A 23 -40.46 -0.21 -13.24
N GLY A 24 -39.43 -0.06 -14.08
CA GLY A 24 -39.54 -0.10 -15.54
C GLY A 24 -39.59 -1.50 -16.18
N LEU A 25 -39.41 -2.57 -15.41
CA LEU A 25 -39.30 -3.93 -15.96
C LEU A 25 -40.67 -4.58 -16.25
N ARG A 26 -40.88 -4.98 -17.52
CA ARG A 26 -42.10 -5.71 -17.96
C ARG A 26 -42.06 -7.21 -17.69
N ASP A 27 -40.88 -7.84 -17.72
CA ASP A 27 -40.74 -9.28 -17.47
C ASP A 27 -40.81 -9.58 -15.96
N LYS A 28 -41.86 -10.32 -15.57
CA LYS A 28 -42.10 -10.71 -14.17
C LYS A 28 -41.04 -11.65 -13.63
N LYS A 29 -40.47 -12.54 -14.46
CA LYS A 29 -39.46 -13.51 -14.05
C LYS A 29 -38.14 -12.82 -13.76
N LEU A 30 -37.71 -11.94 -14.67
CA LEU A 30 -36.51 -11.13 -14.49
C LEU A 30 -36.62 -10.20 -13.28
N LYS A 31 -37.78 -9.54 -13.10
CA LYS A 31 -38.04 -8.68 -11.94
C LYS A 31 -37.90 -9.43 -10.61
N GLY A 32 -38.44 -10.65 -10.52
CA GLY A 32 -38.28 -11.50 -9.34
C GLY A 32 -36.82 -11.90 -9.09
N GLN A 33 -36.10 -12.30 -10.14
CA GLN A 33 -34.68 -12.67 -10.03
C GLN A 33 -33.80 -11.49 -9.58
N LEU A 34 -34.04 -10.29 -10.11
CA LEU A 34 -33.30 -9.08 -9.72
C LEU A 34 -33.62 -8.68 -8.27
N ALA A 35 -34.89 -8.70 -7.85
CA ALA A 35 -35.25 -8.41 -6.46
C ALA A 35 -34.55 -9.34 -5.45
N VAL A 36 -34.45 -10.64 -5.77
CA VAL A 36 -33.73 -11.60 -4.93
C VAL A 36 -32.22 -11.30 -4.91
N ARG A 37 -31.63 -10.94 -6.04
CA ARG A 37 -30.21 -10.54 -6.12
C ARG A 37 -29.92 -9.26 -5.34
N GLU A 38 -30.77 -8.24 -5.43
CA GLU A 38 -30.65 -7.01 -4.66
C GLU A 38 -30.72 -7.28 -3.15
N ALA A 39 -31.66 -8.14 -2.72
CA ALA A 39 -31.73 -8.56 -1.33
C ALA A 39 -30.46 -9.33 -0.88
N LEU A 40 -29.89 -10.17 -1.74
CA LEU A 40 -28.62 -10.87 -1.48
C LEU A 40 -27.44 -9.90 -1.39
N TYR A 41 -27.36 -8.89 -2.27
CA TYR A 41 -26.32 -7.86 -2.21
C TYR A 41 -26.42 -7.03 -0.94
N GLY A 42 -27.63 -6.60 -0.55
CA GLY A 42 -27.85 -5.88 0.71
C GLY A 42 -27.44 -6.71 1.93
N ARG A 43 -27.83 -7.99 1.98
CA ARG A 43 -27.41 -8.91 3.06
C ARG A 43 -25.90 -9.13 3.08
N SER A 44 -25.28 -9.27 1.91
CA SER A 44 -23.82 -9.47 1.79
C SER A 44 -23.05 -8.23 2.25
N ALA A 45 -23.51 -7.03 1.88
CA ALA A 45 -22.92 -5.77 2.31
C ALA A 45 -23.05 -5.57 3.83
N GLN A 46 -24.22 -5.88 4.41
CA GLN A 46 -24.41 -5.85 5.85
C GLN A 46 -23.53 -6.86 6.60
N ALA A 47 -23.40 -8.08 6.06
CA ALA A 47 -22.53 -9.09 6.64
C ALA A 47 -21.05 -8.66 6.61
N ALA A 48 -20.60 -8.10 5.48
CA ALA A 48 -19.24 -7.57 5.34
C ALA A 48 -18.97 -6.39 6.27
N ALA A 49 -19.90 -5.44 6.39
CA ALA A 49 -19.80 -4.31 7.31
C ALA A 49 -19.72 -4.74 8.78
N LYS A 50 -20.52 -5.74 9.17
CA LYS A 50 -20.45 -6.34 10.51
C LYS A 50 -19.12 -7.05 10.72
N ALA A 51 -18.66 -7.83 9.74
CA ALA A 51 -17.35 -8.48 9.83
C ALA A 51 -16.23 -7.46 10.01
N GLU A 52 -16.24 -6.35 9.27
CA GLU A 52 -15.25 -5.27 9.42
C GLU A 52 -15.33 -4.62 10.82
N LYS A 53 -16.54 -4.34 11.33
CA LYS A 53 -16.72 -3.70 12.64
C LYS A 53 -16.29 -4.59 13.81
N TRP A 54 -16.56 -5.90 13.75
CA TRP A 54 -16.40 -6.79 14.90
C TRP A 54 -15.19 -7.72 14.83
N LEU A 55 -14.68 -8.03 13.63
CA LEU A 55 -13.61 -9.04 13.44
C LEU A 55 -12.27 -8.42 13.06
N MET A 56 -12.18 -7.14 12.71
CA MET A 56 -10.88 -6.53 12.43
C MET A 56 -10.05 -6.43 13.72
N PRO A 57 -8.82 -6.98 13.73
CA PRO A 57 -8.01 -7.06 14.94
C PRO A 57 -7.26 -5.75 15.26
N SER A 58 -7.17 -4.84 14.30
CA SER A 58 -6.37 -3.63 14.38
C SER A 58 -7.21 -2.41 14.03
N GLU A 59 -6.97 -1.32 14.74
CA GLU A 59 -7.52 -0.01 14.46
C GLU A 59 -6.51 0.84 13.66
N ALA A 60 -7.01 1.84 12.94
CA ALA A 60 -6.14 2.77 12.23
C ALA A 60 -5.42 3.68 13.23
N GLY A 61 -4.11 3.89 13.05
CA GLY A 61 -3.37 4.88 13.82
C GLY A 61 -3.80 6.30 13.46
N PHE A 62 -3.77 7.20 14.45
CA PHE A 62 -4.04 8.62 14.27
C PHE A 62 -3.16 9.44 15.20
N LEU A 63 -2.99 10.72 14.86
CA LEU A 63 -2.36 11.73 15.71
C LEU A 63 -3.36 12.86 15.90
N GLU A 64 -3.73 13.10 17.15
CA GLU A 64 -4.65 14.17 17.54
C GLU A 64 -3.95 15.03 18.59
N THR A 65 -3.87 16.33 18.32
CA THR A 65 -3.26 17.30 19.23
C THR A 65 -4.33 17.91 20.13
N GLU A 66 -3.97 18.24 21.38
CA GLU A 66 -4.90 18.86 22.31
C GLU A 66 -4.89 20.40 22.19
N GLY A 67 -6.08 21.00 22.25
CA GLY A 67 -6.27 22.44 22.48
C GLY A 67 -5.79 23.35 21.34
N VAL A 68 -4.54 23.81 21.43
CA VAL A 68 -3.95 24.88 20.59
C VAL A 68 -2.79 24.37 19.72
N GLU A 69 -2.27 23.18 20.02
CA GLU A 69 -1.15 22.58 19.28
C GLU A 69 -1.60 22.14 17.89
N LYS A 70 -0.74 22.39 16.90
CA LYS A 70 -1.04 22.04 15.51
C LYS A 70 -0.30 20.77 15.14
N THR A 71 -0.98 19.87 14.42
CA THR A 71 -0.45 18.55 14.07
C THR A 71 0.84 18.56 13.26
N TRP A 72 1.14 19.63 12.51
CA TRP A 72 2.38 19.78 11.74
C TRP A 72 3.56 20.35 12.53
N GLU A 73 3.35 20.75 13.79
CA GLU A 73 4.41 21.22 14.69
C GLU A 73 5.05 20.07 15.49
N VAL A 74 4.48 18.86 15.41
CA VAL A 74 5.00 17.66 16.09
C VAL A 74 6.27 17.15 15.41
N GLU A 75 7.35 16.98 16.18
CA GLU A 75 8.63 16.51 15.65
C GLU A 75 8.71 14.97 15.60
N GLN A 76 9.61 14.45 14.76
CA GLN A 76 9.83 12.99 14.64
C GLN A 76 10.41 12.37 15.92
N GLU A 77 11.11 13.16 16.74
CA GLU A 77 11.64 12.73 18.04
C GLU A 77 10.52 12.55 19.07
N ASP A 78 9.50 13.42 19.06
CA ASP A 78 8.33 13.32 19.93
C ASP A 78 7.51 12.05 19.59
N ILE A 79 7.30 11.80 18.30
CA ILE A 79 6.59 10.59 17.83
C ILE A 79 7.33 9.32 18.28
N ALA A 80 8.66 9.31 18.18
CA ALA A 80 9.49 8.19 18.65
C ALA A 80 9.28 7.86 20.14
N GLY A 81 9.06 8.88 20.97
CA GLY A 81 8.83 8.71 22.41
C GLY A 81 7.49 8.07 22.76
N GLU A 82 6.46 8.32 21.95
CA GLU A 82 5.08 7.91 22.22
C GLU A 82 4.66 6.60 21.53
N VAL A 83 5.38 6.18 20.47
CA VAL A 83 5.09 4.92 19.77
C VAL A 83 5.64 3.70 20.49
N GLY A 84 5.01 2.54 20.27
CA GLY A 84 5.51 1.27 20.79
C GLY A 84 6.90 0.90 20.23
N ILE A 85 7.70 0.21 21.04
CA ILE A 85 9.10 -0.19 20.76
C ILE A 85 9.27 -0.85 19.37
N ARG A 86 8.26 -1.60 18.91
CA ARG A 86 8.29 -2.22 17.57
C ARG A 86 8.29 -1.18 16.45
N ASN A 87 7.37 -0.21 16.52
CA ASN A 87 7.22 0.83 15.50
C ASN A 87 8.42 1.79 15.55
N LEU A 88 9.00 2.01 16.73
CA LEU A 88 10.22 2.80 16.88
C LEU A 88 11.39 2.24 16.04
N ARG A 89 11.45 0.92 15.83
CA ARG A 89 12.48 0.30 14.98
C ARG A 89 12.27 0.55 13.49
N GLU A 90 11.06 0.92 13.08
CA GLU A 90 10.71 1.24 11.70
C GLU A 90 11.08 2.69 11.33
N GLN A 91 11.44 3.51 12.33
CA GLN A 91 12.04 4.83 12.12
C GLN A 91 13.55 4.67 12.00
N TYR A 92 14.07 4.79 10.78
CA TYR A 92 15.50 4.69 10.49
C TYR A 92 15.91 5.71 9.42
N ASP A 93 17.18 6.10 9.47
CA ASP A 93 17.81 6.95 8.47
C ASP A 93 18.93 6.18 7.77
N ILE A 94 18.89 6.13 6.44
CA ILE A 94 19.88 5.45 5.60
C ILE A 94 20.68 6.51 4.86
N VAL A 95 21.86 6.82 5.39
CA VAL A 95 22.73 7.88 4.86
C VAL A 95 23.65 7.33 3.77
N LEU A 96 23.37 7.68 2.51
CA LEU A 96 24.13 7.26 1.32
C LEU A 96 24.63 8.48 0.52
N PRO A 97 25.79 9.07 0.86
CA PRO A 97 26.23 10.34 0.29
C PRO A 97 26.83 10.24 -1.12
N ASP A 98 27.33 9.07 -1.53
CA ASP A 98 28.30 9.00 -2.63
C ASP A 98 27.68 8.92 -4.03
N PHE A 99 26.52 8.26 -4.18
CA PHE A 99 25.98 7.86 -5.47
C PHE A 99 24.85 8.74 -6.02
N GLY A 100 24.79 9.99 -5.53
CA GLY A 100 23.79 10.98 -5.94
C GLY A 100 22.44 10.77 -5.24
N PRO A 101 21.39 11.51 -5.64
CA PRO A 101 20.06 11.33 -5.05
C PRO A 101 19.54 9.92 -5.32
N TYR A 102 18.86 9.37 -4.32
CA TYR A 102 18.27 8.04 -4.37
C TYR A 102 16.77 8.11 -4.63
N THR A 103 16.30 7.26 -5.53
CA THR A 103 14.88 6.89 -5.66
C THR A 103 14.65 5.60 -4.90
N ILE A 104 13.52 5.50 -4.21
CA ILE A 104 13.15 4.30 -3.45
C ILE A 104 11.77 3.82 -3.90
N ASP A 105 11.59 2.51 -3.91
CA ASP A 105 10.30 1.88 -4.14
C ASP A 105 10.14 0.67 -3.21
N PHE A 106 8.90 0.35 -2.86
CA PHE A 106 8.55 -0.69 -1.89
C PHE A 106 7.68 -1.75 -2.55
N ASP A 107 7.78 -2.98 -2.06
CA ASP A 107 6.84 -4.02 -2.47
C ASP A 107 5.45 -3.78 -1.88
N LEU A 108 4.45 -4.52 -2.38
CA LEU A 108 3.07 -4.38 -1.91
C LEU A 108 2.91 -4.69 -0.40
N SER A 109 3.80 -5.49 0.18
CA SER A 109 3.80 -5.76 1.62
C SER A 109 4.53 -4.70 2.46
N GLY A 110 5.33 -3.84 1.83
CA GLY A 110 6.18 -2.84 2.49
C GLY A 110 7.42 -3.42 3.18
N ARG A 111 7.68 -4.72 3.05
CA ARG A 111 8.82 -5.40 3.68
C ARG A 111 10.12 -5.19 2.90
N PHE A 112 10.04 -5.19 1.57
CA PHE A 112 11.21 -5.09 0.71
C PHE A 112 11.26 -3.71 0.07
N MET A 113 12.46 -3.16 0.03
CA MET A 113 12.72 -1.86 -0.59
C MET A 113 13.83 -1.98 -1.61
N VAL A 114 13.63 -1.38 -2.77
CA VAL A 114 14.68 -1.13 -3.76
C VAL A 114 15.09 0.33 -3.70
N ALA A 115 16.39 0.58 -3.69
CA ALA A 115 16.98 1.91 -3.70
C ALA A 115 17.89 2.07 -4.93
N GLY A 116 17.62 3.11 -5.73
CA GLY A 116 18.36 3.44 -6.95
C GLY A 116 19.03 4.82 -6.85
N GLY A 117 20.34 4.84 -6.70
CA GLY A 117 21.15 6.06 -6.75
C GLY A 117 21.41 6.49 -8.19
N ARG A 118 21.31 7.79 -8.45
CA ARG A 118 21.45 8.37 -9.81
C ARG A 118 22.77 8.03 -10.51
N LYS A 119 23.85 7.75 -9.78
CA LYS A 119 25.15 7.33 -10.33
C LYS A 119 25.27 5.82 -10.61
N GLY A 120 24.18 5.06 -10.48
CA GLY A 120 24.10 3.64 -10.85
C GLY A 120 24.11 2.64 -9.69
N HIS A 121 24.05 3.13 -8.46
CA HIS A 121 23.99 2.26 -7.29
C HIS A 121 22.58 1.68 -7.16
N LEU A 122 22.45 0.36 -7.17
CA LEU A 122 21.18 -0.34 -6.94
C LEU A 122 21.33 -1.22 -5.70
N ALA A 123 20.39 -1.11 -4.78
CA ALA A 123 20.32 -1.93 -3.57
C ALA A 123 18.90 -2.45 -3.35
N LEU A 124 18.80 -3.69 -2.91
CA LEU A 124 17.58 -4.36 -2.48
C LEU A 124 17.74 -4.77 -1.03
N MET A 125 16.82 -4.34 -0.17
CA MET A 125 16.87 -4.52 1.29
C MET A 125 15.59 -5.14 1.83
N ASP A 126 15.72 -5.95 2.88
CA ASP A 126 14.63 -6.43 3.74
C ASP A 126 14.54 -5.49 4.95
N LEU A 127 13.49 -4.68 5.00
CA LEU A 127 13.30 -3.65 6.03
C LEU A 127 12.82 -4.21 7.36
N GLU A 128 12.19 -5.39 7.37
CA GLU A 128 11.78 -6.03 8.62
C GLU A 128 13.00 -6.47 9.45
N LYS A 129 14.03 -6.94 8.76
CA LYS A 129 15.29 -7.38 9.39
C LYS A 129 16.39 -6.32 9.34
N MET A 130 16.20 -5.28 8.53
CA MET A 130 17.24 -4.31 8.15
C MET A 130 18.46 -5.01 7.51
N ASP A 131 18.19 -6.04 6.69
CA ASP A 131 19.21 -6.82 6.00
C ASP A 131 19.35 -6.39 4.54
N LEU A 132 20.58 -6.19 4.09
CA LEU A 132 20.88 -5.96 2.67
C LEU A 132 20.86 -7.29 1.92
N ILE A 133 19.88 -7.48 1.05
CA ILE A 133 19.77 -8.70 0.22
C ILE A 133 20.83 -8.66 -0.88
N ARG A 134 20.87 -7.54 -1.60
CA ARG A 134 21.77 -7.38 -2.73
C ARG A 134 22.08 -5.93 -3.01
N GLU A 135 23.35 -5.64 -3.26
CA GLU A 135 23.80 -4.37 -3.82
C GLU A 135 24.70 -4.60 -5.04
N PHE A 136 24.63 -3.70 -6.01
CA PHE A 136 25.57 -3.65 -7.13
C PHE A 136 25.56 -2.29 -7.81
N GLN A 137 26.58 -2.05 -8.62
CA GLN A 137 26.83 -0.78 -9.30
C GLN A 137 26.79 -1.00 -10.81
N VAL A 138 25.77 -0.45 -11.48
CA VAL A 138 25.60 -0.59 -12.94
C VAL A 138 26.48 0.38 -13.75
N ARG A 139 27.14 1.34 -13.08
CA ARG A 139 28.01 2.36 -13.71
C ARG A 139 27.34 3.18 -14.82
N GLU A 140 26.02 3.19 -14.82
CA GLU A 140 25.18 3.99 -15.70
C GLU A 140 24.25 4.88 -14.87
N THR A 141 23.67 5.89 -15.51
CA THR A 141 22.67 6.72 -14.84
C THR A 141 21.38 5.92 -14.66
N VAL A 142 21.02 5.67 -13.40
CA VAL A 142 19.70 5.14 -13.03
C VAL A 142 18.77 6.32 -12.80
N ARG A 143 17.62 6.30 -13.46
CA ARG A 143 16.59 7.35 -13.31
C ARG A 143 15.51 6.96 -12.32
N ASP A 144 15.20 5.67 -12.25
CA ASP A 144 14.17 5.12 -11.39
C ASP A 144 14.40 3.61 -11.18
N ALA A 145 13.88 3.07 -10.08
CA ALA A 145 13.92 1.66 -9.76
C ALA A 145 12.60 1.24 -9.10
N VAL A 146 11.98 0.17 -9.61
CA VAL A 146 10.64 -0.27 -9.21
C VAL A 146 10.62 -1.77 -8.99
N LEU A 147 10.02 -2.20 -7.89
CA LEU A 147 9.73 -3.60 -7.60
C LEU A 147 8.55 -4.08 -8.45
N LEU A 148 8.63 -5.32 -8.93
CA LEU A 148 7.55 -5.90 -9.71
C LEU A 148 6.52 -6.57 -8.76
N HIS A 149 6.05 -7.75 -9.12
CA HIS A 149 5.06 -8.50 -8.34
C HIS A 149 5.58 -8.96 -6.97
N ASN A 150 6.90 -9.04 -6.77
CA ASN A 150 7.55 -9.46 -5.54
C ASN A 150 9.01 -8.95 -5.48
N HIS A 151 9.70 -9.24 -4.39
CA HIS A 151 11.13 -8.95 -4.21
C HIS A 151 12.07 -9.77 -5.11
N ASN A 152 11.57 -10.77 -5.83
CA ASN A 152 12.41 -11.58 -6.70
C ASN A 152 12.80 -10.83 -7.97
N PHE A 153 12.03 -9.83 -8.39
CA PHE A 153 12.35 -9.06 -9.57
C PHE A 153 12.09 -7.58 -9.38
N PHE A 154 13.03 -6.78 -9.86
CA PHE A 154 12.88 -5.33 -9.93
C PHE A 154 13.38 -4.81 -11.27
N ALA A 155 12.81 -3.70 -11.71
CA ALA A 155 13.19 -3.03 -12.94
C ALA A 155 13.96 -1.74 -12.61
N ALA A 156 15.04 -1.47 -13.34
CA ALA A 156 15.79 -0.22 -13.24
C ALA A 156 15.81 0.49 -14.59
N ALA A 157 15.39 1.76 -14.60
CA ALA A 157 15.44 2.62 -15.77
C ALA A 157 16.85 3.20 -15.92
N GLN A 158 17.68 2.55 -16.72
CA GLN A 158 19.07 2.96 -16.97
C GLN A 158 19.15 4.01 -18.08
N LYS A 159 20.36 4.32 -18.55
CA LYS A 159 20.60 5.45 -19.47
C LYS A 159 19.75 5.37 -20.74
N ASN A 160 19.68 4.19 -21.36
CA ASN A 160 19.02 3.98 -22.64
C ASN A 160 17.74 3.14 -22.55
N TYR A 161 17.72 2.12 -21.70
CA TYR A 161 16.67 1.09 -21.65
C TYR A 161 16.30 0.74 -20.22
N VAL A 162 15.19 0.03 -20.07
CA VAL A 162 14.77 -0.55 -18.79
C VAL A 162 15.30 -1.97 -18.69
N TYR A 163 16.01 -2.25 -17.61
CA TYR A 163 16.57 -3.55 -17.32
C TYR A 163 15.80 -4.21 -16.18
N ILE A 164 15.54 -5.49 -16.30
CA ILE A 164 14.91 -6.30 -15.25
C ILE A 164 15.99 -7.16 -14.61
N TYR A 165 16.09 -7.07 -13.29
CA TYR A 165 17.01 -7.81 -12.45
C TYR A 165 16.27 -8.82 -11.60
N ASP A 166 16.91 -9.96 -11.36
CA ASP A 166 16.54 -10.91 -10.29
C ASP A 166 17.03 -10.39 -8.93
N SER A 167 16.48 -10.91 -7.84
CA SER A 167 16.91 -10.73 -6.44
C SER A 167 18.41 -10.89 -6.23
N ASN A 168 19.04 -11.78 -7.00
CA ASN A 168 20.48 -12.02 -6.99
C ASN A 168 21.30 -10.93 -7.70
N GLY A 169 20.67 -9.91 -8.30
CA GLY A 169 21.32 -8.86 -9.08
C GLY A 169 21.73 -9.29 -10.49
N LYS A 170 21.21 -10.42 -10.98
CA LYS A 170 21.45 -10.88 -12.35
C LYS A 170 20.47 -10.20 -13.30
N GLU A 171 20.98 -9.69 -14.41
CA GLU A 171 20.15 -9.18 -15.49
C GLU A 171 19.38 -10.34 -16.12
N VAL A 172 18.05 -10.21 -16.15
CA VAL A 172 17.13 -11.18 -16.74
C VAL A 172 16.75 -10.76 -18.15
N HIS A 173 16.46 -9.47 -18.31
CA HIS A 173 15.99 -8.94 -19.58
C HIS A 173 16.28 -7.45 -19.72
N CYS A 174 16.51 -7.01 -20.95
CA CYS A 174 16.60 -5.61 -21.35
C CYS A 174 15.44 -5.30 -22.32
N LEU A 175 14.59 -4.35 -21.95
CA LEU A 175 13.49 -3.88 -22.80
C LEU A 175 14.05 -2.89 -23.83
N LYS A 176 14.36 -3.40 -25.02
CA LYS A 176 14.90 -2.65 -26.15
C LYS A 176 13.84 -2.27 -27.17
#